data_AF-A0A2V5W3U4-F1
#
_entry.id   AF-A0A2V5W3U4-F1
#
_cell.length_a   1.000
_cell.length_b   1.000
_cell.length_c   1.000
_cell.angle_alpha   90.00
_cell.angle_beta   90.00
_cell.angle_gamma   90.00
#
_symmetry.space_group_name_H-M   'P 1'
#
loop_
_entity.id
_entity.type
_entity.pdbx_description
1 polymer ?
#
loop_
_entity_poly.entity_id
_entity_poly.type
_entity_poly.pdbx_seq_one_letter_code
_entity_poly.pdbx_strand_id
1 'polypeptide(L)'
;LQNFPVITGITTTNGTTTITGALNSTPSSAFTLQLFGNLSGQQVATLLDTRSVTTDANGNATFQVIYSGSVTANTVTATATDAAGNTSEMTPLNGPAQLANISTRGFVGTGDNILIAGFVVSGNNSKKVGIRALGPSVNVPNRLPDPNLELRDKAGTLLAKNDDWKAGQQQEVTNAGLAPSSDLESALITTLAAGSYTVLVRGA
;
A
#
# COMPACT_ATOMS: atom_id res chain seq x y z
N LEU A 1 -25.43 12.30 -0.68
CA LEU A 1 -24.18 11.56 -0.94
C LEU A 1 -23.07 12.59 -0.94
N GLN A 2 -22.04 12.38 -0.12
CA GLN A 2 -20.89 13.27 -0.07
C GLN A 2 -19.84 12.76 -1.06
N ASN A 3 -19.52 13.53 -2.09
CA ASN A 3 -18.46 13.12 -3.01
C ASN A 3 -17.10 13.53 -2.45
N PHE A 4 -16.05 12.89 -2.96
CA PHE A 4 -14.67 13.21 -2.62
C PHE A 4 -14.16 14.45 -3.38
N PRO A 5 -13.21 15.21 -2.81
CA PRO A 5 -12.51 16.25 -3.56
C PRO A 5 -11.68 15.67 -4.71
N VAL A 6 -11.51 16.42 -5.79
CA VAL A 6 -10.65 16.07 -6.92
C VAL A 6 -9.49 17.07 -6.99
N ILE A 7 -8.26 16.57 -6.98
CA ILE A 7 -7.07 17.40 -7.19
C ILE A 7 -6.90 17.66 -8.69
N THR A 8 -6.87 18.92 -9.08
CA THR A 8 -6.79 19.36 -10.48
C THR A 8 -5.40 19.87 -10.87
N GLY A 9 -4.54 20.19 -9.90
CA GLY A 9 -3.19 20.64 -10.18
C GLY A 9 -2.30 20.63 -8.94
N ILE A 10 -1.03 20.28 -9.14
CA ILE A 10 0.01 20.36 -8.13
C ILE A 10 1.23 20.97 -8.82
N THR A 11 1.69 22.12 -8.34
CA THR A 11 2.91 22.78 -8.85
C THR A 11 3.85 23.08 -7.70
N THR A 12 5.08 22.59 -7.77
CA THR A 12 6.11 22.88 -6.78
C THR A 12 7.16 23.80 -7.41
N THR A 13 7.41 24.94 -6.79
CA THR A 13 8.42 25.91 -7.24
C THR A 13 9.16 26.45 -6.03
N ASN A 14 10.50 26.41 -6.05
CA ASN A 14 11.37 26.89 -4.97
C ASN A 14 10.95 26.39 -3.57
N GLY A 15 10.60 25.12 -3.45
CA GLY A 15 10.22 24.52 -2.17
C GLY A 15 8.81 24.88 -1.67
N THR A 16 7.99 25.55 -2.49
CA THR A 16 6.59 25.81 -2.19
C THR A 16 5.70 25.02 -3.15
N THR A 17 4.74 24.28 -2.62
CA THR A 17 3.78 23.50 -3.41
C THR A 17 2.42 24.16 -3.40
N THR A 18 1.90 24.50 -4.58
CA THR A 18 0.52 24.96 -4.79
C THR A 18 -0.33 23.78 -5.25
N ILE A 19 -1.44 23.54 -4.56
CA ILE A 19 -2.39 22.46 -4.85
C ILE A 19 -3.72 23.10 -5.19
N THR A 20 -4.29 22.78 -6.35
CA THR A 20 -5.62 23.19 -6.76
C THR A 20 -6.54 21.99 -6.86
N GLY A 21 -7.81 22.18 -6.53
CA GLY A 21 -8.81 21.14 -6.68
C GLY A 21 -10.23 21.67 -6.64
N ALA A 22 -11.18 20.76 -6.78
CA ALA A 22 -12.60 21.01 -6.74
C ALA A 22 -13.34 19.98 -5.88
N LEU A 23 -14.51 20.37 -5.38
CA LEU A 23 -15.46 19.51 -4.70
C LEU A 23 -16.83 19.74 -5.36
N ASN A 24 -17.51 18.66 -5.74
CA ASN A 24 -18.92 18.70 -6.10
C ASN A 24 -19.69 17.89 -5.06
N SER A 25 -20.47 18.51 -4.19
CA SER A 25 -21.18 17.83 -3.10
C SER A 25 -22.53 18.47 -2.84
N THR A 26 -23.14 18.29 -1.67
CA THR A 26 -24.42 18.91 -1.34
C THR A 26 -24.35 20.44 -1.52
N PRO A 27 -25.28 21.07 -2.25
CA PRO A 27 -25.29 22.51 -2.49
C PRO A 27 -25.31 23.37 -1.21
N SER A 28 -24.71 24.56 -1.29
CA SER A 28 -24.73 25.58 -0.22
C SER A 28 -24.34 25.05 1.16
N SER A 29 -23.42 24.09 1.20
CA SER A 29 -23.02 23.37 2.40
C SER A 29 -21.52 23.55 2.65
N ALA A 30 -21.14 23.69 3.92
CA ALA A 30 -19.74 23.77 4.32
C ALA A 30 -19.14 22.38 4.56
N PHE A 31 -17.90 22.19 4.12
CA PHE A 31 -17.12 20.97 4.29
C PHE A 31 -15.73 21.30 4.81
N THR A 32 -15.27 20.52 5.78
CA THR A 32 -13.86 20.54 6.20
C THR A 32 -13.07 19.65 5.25
N LEU A 33 -12.16 20.23 4.48
CA LEU A 33 -11.19 19.49 3.67
C LEU A 33 -9.92 19.26 4.47
N GLN A 34 -9.42 18.02 4.43
CA GLN A 34 -8.09 17.68 4.90
C GLN A 34 -7.26 17.18 3.73
N LEU A 35 -6.08 17.75 3.52
CA LEU A 35 -5.19 17.38 2.43
C LEU A 35 -3.95 16.70 2.97
N PHE A 36 -3.59 15.58 2.36
CA PHE A 36 -2.44 14.77 2.73
C PHE A 36 -1.49 14.63 1.54
N GLY A 37 -0.19 14.51 1.78
CA GLY A 37 0.78 14.22 0.71
C GLY A 37 2.08 13.66 1.24
N ASN A 38 2.82 12.95 0.38
CA ASN A 38 4.13 12.40 0.73
C ASN A 38 5.21 13.44 0.46
N LEU A 39 5.84 13.94 1.51
CA LEU A 39 7.00 14.82 1.39
C LEU A 39 8.15 14.08 0.70
N SER A 40 8.99 14.80 -0.05
CA SER A 40 10.14 14.20 -0.71
C SER A 40 11.01 13.44 0.30
N GLY A 41 11.23 12.14 0.07
CA GLY A 41 12.02 11.26 0.94
C GLY A 41 11.26 10.65 2.13
N GLN A 42 9.94 10.87 2.24
CA GLN A 42 9.11 10.26 3.27
C GLN A 42 8.12 9.24 2.69
N GLN A 43 7.89 8.15 3.42
CA GLN A 43 6.93 7.09 3.06
C GLN A 43 5.59 7.25 3.79
N VAL A 44 5.41 8.29 4.60
CA VAL A 44 4.22 8.56 5.40
C VAL A 44 3.51 9.80 4.85
N ALA A 45 2.19 9.67 4.67
CA ALA A 45 1.35 10.79 4.25
C ALA A 45 1.32 11.85 5.37
N THR A 46 1.75 13.06 5.04
CA THR A 46 1.75 14.21 5.96
C THR A 46 0.51 15.05 5.73
N LEU A 47 -0.16 15.49 6.79
CA LEU A 47 -1.23 16.48 6.69
C LEU A 47 -0.63 17.81 6.22
N LEU A 48 -1.03 18.25 5.03
CA LEU A 48 -0.54 19.47 4.38
C LEU A 48 -1.37 20.68 4.77
N ASP A 49 -2.70 20.51 4.85
CA ASP A 49 -3.63 21.58 5.19
C ASP A 49 -4.96 21.03 5.72
N THR A 50 -5.66 21.85 6.50
CA THR A 50 -7.06 21.64 6.87
C THR A 50 -7.82 22.95 6.67
N ARG A 51 -8.91 22.91 5.90
CA ARG A 51 -9.65 24.13 5.53
C ARG A 51 -11.14 23.90 5.41
N SER A 52 -11.93 24.94 5.62
CA SER A 52 -13.36 24.92 5.30
C SER A 52 -13.59 25.39 3.87
N VAL A 53 -14.46 24.69 3.13
CA VAL A 53 -14.88 25.02 1.77
C VAL A 53 -16.40 24.91 1.70
N THR A 54 -17.06 25.94 1.17
CA THR A 54 -18.51 25.98 0.98
C THR A 54 -18.86 25.80 -0.48
N THR A 55 -19.74 24.86 -0.78
CA THR A 55 -20.27 24.64 -2.13
C THR A 55 -21.26 25.74 -2.53
N ASP A 56 -21.32 26.06 -3.82
CA ASP A 56 -22.29 27.00 -4.38
C ASP A 56 -23.70 26.39 -4.46
N ALA A 57 -24.66 27.13 -5.04
CA ALA A 57 -26.04 26.66 -5.24
C ALA A 57 -26.16 25.43 -6.17
N ASN A 58 -25.10 25.14 -6.95
CA ASN A 58 -25.02 23.97 -7.82
C ASN A 58 -24.22 22.81 -7.18
N GLY A 59 -23.74 22.97 -5.94
CA GLY A 59 -22.92 21.95 -5.27
C GLY A 59 -21.42 22.04 -5.55
N ASN A 60 -20.94 23.02 -6.30
CA ASN A 60 -19.54 23.13 -6.70
C ASN A 60 -18.74 24.03 -5.77
N ALA A 61 -17.50 23.66 -5.49
CA ALA A 61 -16.51 24.52 -4.89
C ALA A 61 -15.14 24.26 -5.50
N THR A 62 -14.30 25.30 -5.56
CA THR A 62 -12.88 25.17 -5.89
C THR A 62 -12.03 25.58 -4.70
N PHE A 63 -10.82 25.05 -4.61
CA PHE A 63 -9.88 25.39 -3.55
C PHE A 63 -8.45 25.46 -4.06
N GLN A 64 -7.64 26.29 -3.39
CA GLN A 64 -6.22 26.42 -3.62
C GLN A 64 -5.45 26.43 -2.29
N VAL A 65 -4.56 25.47 -2.10
CA VAL A 65 -3.69 25.32 -0.93
C VAL A 65 -2.27 25.70 -1.32
N ILE A 66 -1.59 26.46 -0.47
CA ILE A 66 -0.17 26.77 -0.59
C ILE A 66 0.53 26.13 0.60
N TYR A 67 1.39 25.15 0.33
CA TYR A 67 2.16 24.43 1.32
C TYR A 67 3.65 24.80 1.20
N SER A 68 4.24 25.24 2.31
CA SER A 68 5.67 25.59 2.39
C SER A 68 6.53 24.32 2.54
N GLY A 69 6.60 23.54 1.46
CA GLY A 69 7.48 22.38 1.33
C GLY A 69 7.32 21.71 -0.03
N SER A 70 8.26 20.82 -0.37
CA SER A 70 8.21 20.03 -1.60
C SER A 70 7.44 18.72 -1.37
N VAL A 71 6.30 18.58 -2.03
CA VAL A 71 5.52 17.33 -2.05
C VAL A 71 5.92 16.51 -3.27
N THR A 72 5.96 15.18 -3.14
CA THR A 72 6.19 14.28 -4.28
C THR A 72 5.02 14.41 -5.26
N ALA A 73 5.32 14.65 -6.54
CA ALA A 73 4.29 14.84 -7.57
C ALA A 73 3.30 13.65 -7.61
N ASN A 74 2.01 13.94 -7.83
CA ASN A 74 0.91 12.97 -7.89
C ASN A 74 0.67 12.13 -6.62
N THR A 75 1.05 12.64 -5.44
CA THR A 75 0.79 11.96 -4.15
C THR A 75 -0.18 12.68 -3.23
N VAL A 76 -0.72 13.83 -3.65
CA VAL A 76 -1.66 14.59 -2.82
C VAL A 76 -3.04 13.99 -2.90
N THR A 77 -3.60 13.66 -1.74
CA THR A 77 -4.98 13.21 -1.59
C THR A 77 -5.74 14.15 -0.67
N ALA A 78 -7.07 14.13 -0.75
CA ALA A 78 -7.92 14.91 0.13
C ALA A 78 -9.18 14.15 0.54
N THR A 79 -9.74 14.50 1.69
CA THR A 79 -11.08 14.10 2.13
C THR A 79 -11.93 15.34 2.35
N ALA A 80 -13.25 15.21 2.27
CA ALA A 80 -14.21 16.21 2.71
C ALA A 80 -15.00 15.65 3.88
N THR A 81 -15.20 16.42 4.93
CA THR A 81 -16.03 16.07 6.09
C THR A 81 -17.16 17.09 6.26
N ASP A 82 -18.41 16.66 6.33
CA ASP A 82 -19.56 17.54 6.50
C ASP A 82 -19.78 17.93 7.99
N ALA A 83 -20.74 18.81 8.25
CA ALA A 83 -21.05 19.25 9.62
C ALA A 83 -21.64 18.13 10.51
N ALA A 84 -22.16 17.05 9.92
CA ALA A 84 -22.65 15.88 10.64
C ALA A 84 -21.53 14.85 10.92
N GLY A 85 -20.30 15.11 10.45
CA GLY A 85 -19.15 14.23 10.62
C GLY A 85 -19.02 13.13 9.57
N ASN A 86 -19.88 13.11 8.54
CA ASN A 86 -19.69 12.19 7.42
C ASN A 86 -18.45 12.63 6.65
N THR A 87 -17.59 11.67 6.31
CA THR A 87 -16.36 11.91 5.58
C THR A 87 -16.38 11.14 4.26
N SER A 88 -16.03 11.81 3.17
CA SER A 88 -15.91 11.21 1.84
C SER A 88 -14.80 10.16 1.79
N GLU A 89 -14.78 9.38 0.71
CA GLU A 89 -13.55 8.68 0.33
C GLU A 89 -12.40 9.68 0.09
N MET A 90 -11.19 9.13 0.06
CA MET A 90 -9.99 9.87 -0.29
C MET A 90 -9.95 10.13 -1.80
N THR A 91 -9.47 11.29 -2.24
CA THR A 91 -9.27 11.59 -3.66
C THR A 91 -8.49 10.47 -4.34
N PRO A 92 -9.00 9.86 -5.43
CA PRO A 92 -8.25 8.88 -6.19
C PRO A 92 -7.03 9.58 -6.82
N LEU A 93 -5.85 9.01 -6.58
CA LEU A 93 -4.64 9.47 -7.26
C LEU A 93 -4.68 9.02 -8.71
N ASN A 94 -4.45 9.95 -9.63
CA ASN A 94 -4.21 9.65 -11.04
C ASN A 94 -2.78 9.09 -11.21
N GLY A 95 -2.60 7.87 -10.71
CA GLY A 95 -1.38 7.09 -10.78
C GLY A 95 -1.71 5.63 -10.52
N PRO A 96 -0.88 4.67 -10.96
CA PRO A 96 -1.15 3.27 -10.67
C PRO A 96 -1.14 3.08 -9.15
N ALA A 97 -2.31 2.80 -8.55
CA ALA A 97 -2.38 2.33 -7.18
C ALA A 97 -1.60 1.01 -7.11
N GLN A 98 -0.61 0.94 -6.23
CA GLN A 98 0.18 -0.26 -6.02
C GLN A 98 -0.21 -0.87 -4.67
N LEU A 99 -0.54 -2.15 -4.68
CA LEU A 99 -0.60 -2.94 -3.46
C LEU A 99 0.82 -3.01 -2.89
N ALA A 100 1.06 -2.31 -1.78
CA ALA A 100 2.38 -2.27 -1.16
C ALA A 100 2.65 -3.54 -0.34
N ASN A 101 1.69 -3.99 0.48
CA ASN A 101 1.80 -5.16 1.33
C ASN A 101 0.44 -5.84 1.54
N ILE A 102 0.43 -7.17 1.57
CA ILE A 102 -0.73 -7.99 1.95
C ILE A 102 -0.21 -9.06 2.91
N SER A 103 -0.94 -9.32 3.99
CA SER A 103 -0.64 -10.40 4.93
C SER A 103 -1.89 -11.21 5.23
N THR A 104 -1.70 -12.50 5.46
CA THR A 104 -2.74 -13.41 5.96
C THR A 104 -2.15 -14.21 7.12
N ARG A 105 -3.02 -14.69 8.02
CA ARG A 105 -2.63 -15.54 9.14
C ARG A 105 -3.53 -16.76 9.15
N GLY A 106 -2.92 -17.94 9.23
CA GLY A 106 -3.61 -19.21 9.35
C GLY A 106 -2.79 -20.19 10.17
N PHE A 107 -3.43 -21.22 10.72
CA PHE A 107 -2.71 -22.34 11.31
C PHE A 107 -2.03 -23.13 10.20
N VAL A 108 -0.75 -23.42 10.42
CA VAL A 108 0.08 -24.23 9.53
C VAL A 108 0.68 -25.34 10.36
N GLY A 109 0.64 -26.55 9.81
CA GLY A 109 1.30 -27.73 10.36
C GLY A 109 2.31 -28.29 9.37
N THR A 110 2.63 -29.57 9.55
CA THR A 110 3.49 -30.34 8.65
C THR A 110 2.65 -31.17 7.67
N GLY A 111 3.32 -31.78 6.68
CA GLY A 111 2.66 -32.62 5.68
C GLY A 111 1.70 -31.81 4.81
N ASP A 112 0.44 -32.26 4.75
CA ASP A 112 -0.60 -31.64 3.93
C ASP A 112 -1.34 -30.49 4.64
N ASN A 113 -1.04 -30.22 5.92
CA ASN A 113 -1.66 -29.15 6.70
C ASN A 113 -0.99 -27.78 6.41
N ILE A 114 -1.07 -27.33 5.16
CA ILE A 114 -0.34 -26.17 4.66
C ILE A 114 -1.23 -24.92 4.54
N LEU A 115 -0.63 -23.74 4.62
CA LEU A 115 -1.28 -22.50 4.19
C LEU A 115 -1.00 -22.27 2.70
N ILE A 116 -2.05 -21.90 1.98
CA ILE A 116 -1.99 -21.58 0.55
C ILE A 116 -2.40 -20.12 0.37
N ALA A 117 -1.50 -19.30 -0.16
CA ALA A 117 -1.79 -17.91 -0.51
C ALA A 117 -1.67 -17.72 -2.03
N GLY A 118 -2.79 -17.48 -2.70
CA GLY A 118 -2.85 -17.19 -4.13
C GLY A 118 -2.82 -15.68 -4.39
N PHE A 119 -2.10 -15.26 -5.43
CA PHE A 119 -2.13 -13.87 -5.89
C PHE A 119 -1.96 -13.77 -7.41
N VAL A 120 -2.33 -12.62 -7.97
CA VAL A 120 -2.23 -12.35 -9.41
C VAL A 120 -1.38 -11.10 -9.61
N VAL A 121 -0.36 -11.21 -10.46
CA VAL A 121 0.42 -10.08 -10.96
C VAL A 121 -0.25 -9.60 -12.25
N SER A 122 -0.74 -8.36 -12.25
CA SER A 122 -1.44 -7.75 -13.39
C SER A 122 -0.58 -6.73 -14.16
N GLY A 123 -0.98 -6.42 -15.39
CA GLY A 123 -0.29 -5.52 -16.32
C GLY A 123 0.65 -6.26 -17.28
N ASN A 124 1.52 -5.53 -17.98
CA ASN A 124 2.39 -6.10 -19.02
C ASN A 124 3.86 -6.22 -18.60
N ASN A 125 4.24 -5.59 -17.49
CA ASN A 125 5.61 -5.57 -16.98
C ASN A 125 5.75 -6.55 -15.82
N SER A 126 6.89 -7.24 -15.78
CA SER A 126 7.26 -8.03 -14.61
C SER A 126 7.43 -7.14 -13.38
N LYS A 127 7.04 -7.66 -12.22
CA LYS A 127 7.12 -6.96 -10.93
C LYS A 127 8.07 -7.71 -10.00
N LYS A 128 8.89 -6.96 -9.27
CA LYS A 128 9.71 -7.50 -8.18
C LYS A 128 8.84 -7.65 -6.94
N VAL A 129 8.78 -8.85 -6.38
CA VAL A 129 7.91 -9.23 -5.26
C VAL A 129 8.76 -9.83 -4.15
N GLY A 130 8.49 -9.41 -2.91
CA GLY A 130 9.01 -10.05 -1.70
C GLY A 130 7.92 -10.91 -1.06
N ILE A 131 8.25 -12.15 -0.71
CA ILE A 131 7.35 -13.12 -0.08
C ILE A 131 8.01 -13.63 1.19
N ARG A 132 7.27 -13.64 2.31
CA ARG A 132 7.78 -14.06 3.61
C ARG A 132 6.81 -15.02 4.26
N ALA A 133 7.35 -16.08 4.87
CA ALA A 133 6.63 -16.91 5.82
C ALA A 133 7.20 -16.61 7.21
N LEU A 134 6.39 -16.00 8.07
CA LEU A 134 6.81 -15.59 9.40
C LEU A 134 6.19 -16.50 10.46
N GLY A 135 7.04 -16.98 11.34
CA GLY A 135 6.74 -17.81 12.49
C GLY A 135 7.30 -17.15 13.74
N PRO A 136 8.54 -17.43 14.17
CA PRO A 136 9.12 -16.84 15.38
C PRO A 136 9.15 -15.30 15.44
N SER A 137 9.20 -14.58 14.32
CA SER A 137 9.19 -13.11 14.28
C SER A 137 7.85 -12.48 14.67
N VAL A 138 6.76 -13.24 14.74
CA VAL A 138 5.44 -12.70 15.10
C VAL A 138 5.07 -13.05 16.54
N ASN A 139 4.57 -12.06 17.29
CA ASN A 139 4.15 -12.25 18.68
C ASN A 139 2.74 -12.84 18.77
N VAL A 140 2.57 -14.09 18.31
CA VAL A 140 1.32 -14.84 18.39
C VAL A 140 1.55 -16.20 19.06
N PRO A 141 0.60 -16.69 19.88
CA PRO A 141 0.66 -18.05 20.43
C PRO A 141 0.64 -19.10 19.31
N ASN A 142 1.27 -20.26 19.56
CA ASN A 142 1.30 -21.39 18.63
C ASN A 142 1.77 -21.02 17.22
N ARG A 143 2.69 -20.05 17.11
CA ARG A 143 3.37 -19.71 15.85
C ARG A 143 4.16 -20.92 15.33
N LEU A 144 4.18 -21.08 14.00
CA LEU A 144 4.97 -22.11 13.34
C LEU A 144 6.46 -21.88 13.67
N PRO A 145 7.20 -22.84 14.27
CA PRO A 145 8.57 -22.60 14.72
C PRO A 145 9.56 -22.48 13.57
N ASP A 146 9.30 -23.18 12.47
CA ASP A 146 10.21 -23.32 11.33
C ASP A 146 9.37 -23.36 10.03
N PRO A 147 8.99 -22.18 9.49
CA PRO A 147 8.29 -22.10 8.22
C PRO A 147 9.21 -22.45 7.05
N ASN A 148 8.67 -23.22 6.10
CA ASN A 148 9.24 -23.47 4.78
C ASN A 148 8.28 -22.95 3.70
N LEU A 149 8.81 -22.25 2.71
CA LEU A 149 8.06 -21.54 1.67
C LEU A 149 8.37 -22.08 0.27
N GLU A 150 7.31 -22.34 -0.50
CA GLU A 150 7.39 -22.62 -1.93
C GLU A 150 6.55 -21.63 -2.74
N LEU A 151 7.06 -21.19 -3.89
CA LEU A 151 6.35 -20.41 -4.88
C LEU A 151 6.12 -21.23 -6.14
N ARG A 152 4.87 -21.28 -6.62
CA ARG A 152 4.46 -22.02 -7.81
C ARG A 152 3.75 -21.12 -8.83
N ASP A 153 3.90 -21.46 -10.10
CA ASP A 153 3.14 -20.83 -11.20
C ASP A 153 1.73 -21.42 -11.35
N LYS A 154 0.97 -20.92 -12.33
CA LYS A 154 -0.38 -21.39 -12.67
C LYS A 154 -0.45 -22.88 -13.07
N ALA A 155 0.64 -23.48 -13.52
CA ALA A 155 0.72 -24.88 -13.90
C ALA A 155 1.15 -25.78 -12.73
N GLY A 156 1.42 -25.19 -11.55
CA GLY A 156 1.91 -25.88 -10.37
C GLY A 156 3.44 -26.10 -10.37
N THR A 157 4.16 -25.55 -11.36
CA THR A 157 5.62 -25.66 -11.45
C THR A 157 6.25 -24.91 -10.29
N LEU A 158 7.22 -25.54 -9.62
CA LEU A 158 8.01 -24.87 -8.58
C LEU A 158 8.93 -23.83 -9.22
N LEU A 159 8.76 -22.57 -8.83
CA LEU A 159 9.57 -21.44 -9.28
C LEU A 159 10.71 -21.14 -8.31
N ALA A 160 10.42 -21.17 -7.01
CA ALA A 160 11.39 -20.89 -5.97
C ALA A 160 10.96 -21.53 -4.65
N LYS A 161 11.91 -21.82 -3.77
CA LYS A 161 11.67 -22.26 -2.40
C LYS A 161 12.72 -21.70 -1.46
N ASN A 162 12.36 -21.53 -0.20
CA ASN A 162 13.27 -21.10 0.85
C ASN A 162 12.77 -21.63 2.19
N ASP A 163 13.70 -22.08 3.02
CA ASP A 163 13.46 -22.58 4.37
C ASP A 163 14.00 -21.53 5.34
N ASP A 164 15.32 -21.37 5.34
CA ASP A 164 16.05 -20.30 6.03
C ASP A 164 16.36 -19.13 5.08
N TRP A 165 15.90 -17.92 5.42
CA TRP A 165 16.09 -16.73 4.57
C TRP A 165 17.55 -16.37 4.33
N LYS A 166 18.44 -16.73 5.27
CA LYS A 166 19.88 -16.49 5.14
C LYS A 166 20.58 -17.46 4.18
N ALA A 167 19.99 -18.62 3.88
CA ALA A 167 20.62 -19.64 3.05
C ALA A 167 20.71 -19.30 1.55
N GLY A 168 20.09 -18.19 1.10
CA GLY A 168 20.12 -17.77 -0.29
C GLY A 168 20.21 -16.26 -0.47
N GLN A 169 19.08 -15.58 -0.38
CA GLN A 169 18.94 -14.17 -0.77
C GLN A 169 19.19 -13.18 0.38
N GLN A 170 20.06 -13.53 1.34
CA GLN A 170 20.26 -12.75 2.57
C GLN A 170 20.47 -11.26 2.31
N GLN A 171 21.40 -10.92 1.40
CA GLN A 171 21.71 -9.53 1.09
C GLN A 171 20.52 -8.81 0.45
N GLU A 172 19.82 -9.45 -0.47
CA GLU A 172 18.69 -8.86 -1.18
C GLU A 172 17.51 -8.62 -0.23
N VAL A 173 17.21 -9.61 0.61
CA VAL A 173 16.17 -9.54 1.65
C VAL A 173 16.48 -8.44 2.67
N THR A 174 17.76 -8.30 3.06
CA THR A 174 18.21 -7.23 3.97
C THR A 174 18.07 -5.86 3.31
N ASN A 175 18.54 -5.69 2.07
CA ASN A 175 18.46 -4.42 1.35
C ASN A 175 17.01 -3.97 1.10
N ALA A 176 16.08 -4.92 0.97
CA ALA A 176 14.66 -4.64 0.83
C ALA A 176 13.95 -4.27 2.15
N GLY A 177 14.63 -4.35 3.30
CA GLY A 177 14.01 -4.14 4.61
C GLY A 177 13.03 -5.25 4.99
N LEU A 178 13.19 -6.45 4.41
CA LEU A 178 12.27 -7.58 4.57
C LEU A 178 12.84 -8.71 5.45
N ALA A 179 14.06 -8.54 5.99
CA ALA A 179 14.71 -9.53 6.84
C ALA A 179 13.83 -9.94 8.04
N PRO A 180 13.49 -11.24 8.17
CA PRO A 180 12.93 -11.78 9.39
C PRO A 180 13.93 -11.65 10.55
N SER A 181 13.44 -11.60 11.79
CA SER A 181 14.28 -11.53 12.99
C SER A 181 14.80 -12.89 13.44
N SER A 182 14.16 -13.99 13.01
CA SER A 182 14.65 -15.35 13.22
C SER A 182 15.32 -15.88 11.96
N ASP A 183 16.39 -16.66 12.14
CA ASP A 183 17.12 -17.25 11.02
C ASP A 183 16.39 -18.45 10.41
N LEU A 184 15.48 -19.08 11.18
CA LEU A 184 14.63 -20.21 10.79
C LEU A 184 13.39 -19.81 9.98
N GLU A 185 13.33 -18.57 9.49
CA GLU A 185 12.17 -18.08 8.76
C GLU A 185 12.45 -17.95 7.27
N SER A 186 11.45 -18.20 6.44
CA SER A 186 11.64 -18.09 4.99
C SER A 186 11.37 -16.69 4.45
N ALA A 187 12.24 -16.25 3.54
CA ALA A 187 11.99 -15.08 2.71
C ALA A 187 12.55 -15.29 1.30
N LEU A 188 11.80 -14.82 0.31
CA LEU A 188 12.17 -14.83 -1.10
C LEU A 188 11.90 -13.47 -1.73
N ILE A 189 12.80 -13.05 -2.60
CA ILE A 189 12.61 -11.94 -3.53
C ILE A 189 12.74 -12.49 -4.95
N THR A 190 11.74 -12.23 -5.78
CA THR A 190 11.73 -12.70 -7.16
C THR A 190 11.04 -11.72 -8.09
N THR A 191 11.33 -11.81 -9.38
CA THR A 191 10.68 -11.00 -10.42
C THR A 191 9.69 -11.86 -11.18
N LEU A 192 8.41 -11.49 -11.12
CA LEU A 192 7.31 -12.26 -11.67
C LEU A 192 6.67 -11.51 -12.83
N ALA A 193 6.49 -12.20 -13.95
CA ALA A 193 5.70 -11.70 -15.06
C ALA A 193 4.21 -11.61 -14.67
N ALA A 194 3.39 -11.08 -15.57
CA ALA A 194 1.95 -11.10 -15.37
C ALA A 194 1.42 -12.55 -15.37
N GLY A 195 0.63 -12.90 -14.36
CA GLY A 195 0.15 -14.27 -14.17
C GLY A 195 -0.38 -14.55 -12.77
N SER A 196 -0.91 -15.75 -12.59
CA SER A 196 -1.39 -16.27 -11.31
C SER A 196 -0.30 -17.12 -10.66
N TYR A 197 -0.11 -16.90 -9.36
CA TYR A 197 0.92 -17.55 -8.55
C TYR A 197 0.33 -18.05 -7.25
N THR A 198 0.93 -19.12 -6.73
CA THR A 198 0.55 -19.75 -5.46
C THR A 198 1.76 -19.87 -4.56
N VAL A 199 1.64 -19.38 -3.33
CA VAL A 199 2.60 -19.60 -2.25
C VAL A 199 2.08 -20.71 -1.35
N LEU A 200 2.94 -21.67 -1.03
CA LEU A 200 2.67 -22.74 -0.08
C LEU A 200 3.58 -22.54 1.12
N VAL A 201 3.01 -22.56 2.33
CA VAL A 201 3.76 -22.50 3.58
C VAL A 201 3.44 -23.74 4.41
N ARG A 202 4.49 -24.41 4.88
CA ARG A 202 4.41 -25.62 5.71
C ARG A 202 5.47 -25.56 6.82
N GLY A 203 5.31 -26.36 7.87
CA GLY A 203 6.41 -26.62 8.81
C GLY A 203 7.46 -27.53 8.19
N ALA A 204 8.73 -27.23 8.45
CA ALA A 204 9.86 -28.13 8.17
C ALA A 204 9.84 -29.40 9.04
#